data_AF-A0A4V1SVF5-F1
#
_entry.id   AF-A0A4V1SVF5-F1
#
_cell.length_a   1.000
_cell.length_b   1.000
_cell.length_c   1.000
_cell.angle_alpha   90.00
_cell.angle_beta   90.00
_cell.angle_gamma   90.00
#
_symmetry.space_group_name_H-M   'P 1'
#
loop_
_entity.id
_entity.type
_entity.pdbx_description
1 polymer ?
#
loop_
_entity_poly.entity_id
_entity_poly.type
_entity_poly.pdbx_seq_one_letter_code
_entity_poly.pdbx_strand_id
1 'polypeptide(L)'
;MTANYNAANPGNTQIRLVHQLFQNQALQTPDAVSVSFSAQQLTYQQLDEVSDLMAAEIVRQAFSSEIIAISTTRSIEMIAGILA
;
A
#
# COMPACT_ATOMS: atom_id res chain seq x y z
N MET A 1 -8.44 23.57 -24.60
CA MET A 1 -8.70 22.12 -24.74
C MET A 1 -8.46 21.48 -23.38
N THR A 2 -9.51 21.27 -22.59
CA THR A 2 -9.46 20.59 -21.30
C THR A 2 -9.37 19.09 -21.54
N ALA A 3 -8.24 18.46 -21.21
CA ALA A 3 -8.10 17.01 -21.24
C ALA A 3 -9.07 16.41 -20.22
N ASN A 4 -10.00 15.59 -20.70
CA ASN A 4 -11.06 14.99 -19.91
C ASN A 4 -10.48 13.74 -19.20
N TYR A 5 -10.13 13.88 -17.90
CA TYR A 5 -9.52 12.82 -17.08
C TYR A 5 -10.49 11.70 -16.64
N ASN A 6 -11.74 11.70 -17.14
CA ASN A 6 -12.81 10.81 -16.64
C ASN A 6 -13.18 9.67 -17.59
N ALA A 7 -12.25 9.14 -18.38
CA ALA A 7 -12.51 8.03 -19.29
C ALA A 7 -12.55 6.63 -18.61
N ALA A 8 -12.90 6.54 -17.32
CA ALA A 8 -13.13 5.25 -16.67
C ALA A 8 -14.58 4.81 -16.93
N ASN A 9 -14.75 3.75 -17.71
CA ASN A 9 -16.04 3.12 -17.98
C ASN A 9 -16.65 2.59 -16.64
N PRO A 10 -17.77 3.16 -16.14
CA PRO A 10 -18.32 2.80 -14.83
C PRO A 10 -18.96 1.39 -14.79
N GLY A 11 -19.05 0.70 -15.93
CA GLY A 11 -19.72 -0.60 -16.05
C GLY A 11 -18.90 -1.82 -15.65
N ASN A 12 -17.60 -1.67 -15.34
CA ASN A 12 -16.71 -2.81 -15.04
C ASN A 12 -15.76 -2.58 -13.84
N THR A 13 -15.99 -1.55 -13.03
CA THR A 13 -15.11 -1.23 -11.91
C THR A 13 -15.36 -2.21 -10.76
N GLN A 14 -14.69 -3.37 -10.79
CA GLN A 14 -14.56 -4.17 -9.58
C GLN A 14 -13.85 -3.32 -8.52
N ILE A 15 -14.55 -3.05 -7.42
CA ILE A 15 -13.96 -2.37 -6.27
C ILE A 15 -12.84 -3.27 -5.76
N ARG A 16 -11.60 -2.80 -5.90
CA ARG A 16 -10.42 -3.47 -5.35
C ARG A 16 -9.91 -2.66 -4.16
N LEU A 17 -9.47 -3.38 -3.13
CA LEU A 17 -8.83 -2.78 -1.97
C LEU A 17 -7.48 -2.19 -2.39
N VAL A 18 -7.04 -1.12 -1.71
CA VAL A 18 -5.78 -0.44 -2.05
C VAL A 18 -4.59 -1.40 -1.95
N HIS A 19 -4.52 -2.23 -0.90
CA HIS A 19 -3.46 -3.23 -0.76
C HIS A 19 -3.48 -4.26 -1.91
N GLN A 20 -4.66 -4.64 -2.43
CA GLN A 20 -4.75 -5.55 -3.59
C GLN A 20 -4.21 -4.90 -4.86
N LEU A 21 -4.46 -3.61 -5.07
CA LEU A 21 -3.88 -2.88 -6.19
C LEU A 21 -2.35 -2.80 -6.05
N PHE A 22 -1.86 -2.61 -4.83
CA PHE A 22 -0.43 -2.55 -4.53
C PHE A 22 0.27 -3.89 -4.76
N GLN A 23 -0.26 -4.99 -4.21
CA GLN A 23 0.24 -6.35 -4.41
C GLN A 23 0.31 -6.72 -5.89
N ASN A 24 -0.72 -6.36 -6.67
CA ASN A 24 -0.69 -6.56 -8.12
C ASN A 24 0.46 -5.80 -8.79
N GLN A 25 0.72 -4.55 -8.37
CA GLN A 25 1.85 -3.78 -8.91
C GLN A 25 3.19 -4.38 -8.48
N ALA A 26 3.31 -4.91 -7.26
CA ALA A 26 4.51 -5.60 -6.78
C ALA A 26 4.82 -6.85 -7.58
N LEU A 27 3.80 -7.61 -8.00
CA LEU A 27 3.99 -8.74 -8.91
C LEU A 27 4.43 -8.31 -10.32
N GLN A 28 3.97 -7.16 -10.81
CA GLN A 28 4.28 -6.70 -12.17
C GLN A 28 5.66 -6.02 -12.27
N THR A 29 6.05 -5.25 -11.25
CA THR A 29 7.30 -4.46 -11.26
C THR A 29 8.01 -4.54 -9.90
N PRO A 30 8.48 -5.73 -9.49
CA PRO A 30 8.99 -5.97 -8.13
C PRO A 30 10.20 -5.10 -7.78
N ASP A 31 11.08 -4.84 -8.76
CA ASP A 31 12.33 -4.12 -8.57
C ASP A 31 12.20 -2.59 -8.70
N ALA A 32 11.04 -2.08 -9.14
CA ALA A 32 10.81 -0.65 -9.27
C ALA A 32 10.66 -0.01 -7.88
N VAL A 33 11.25 1.17 -7.70
CA VAL A 33 11.13 1.95 -6.46
C VAL A 33 9.68 2.37 -6.25
N SER A 34 9.09 1.98 -5.10
CA SER A 34 7.71 2.29 -4.72
C SER A 34 7.63 3.49 -3.78
N VAL A 35 8.58 3.60 -2.85
CA VAL A 35 8.67 4.69 -1.88
C VAL A 35 10.12 5.10 -1.67
N SER A 36 10.34 6.40 -1.51
CA SER A 36 11.63 6.96 -1.11
C SER A 36 11.43 7.97 0.02
N PHE A 37 12.32 7.91 1.00
CA PHE A 37 12.35 8.87 2.10
C PHE A 37 13.79 9.05 2.56
N SER A 38 14.27 10.30 2.53
CA SER A 38 15.68 10.62 2.78
C SER A 38 16.62 9.78 1.87
N ALA A 39 17.57 9.05 2.45
CA ALA A 39 18.49 8.19 1.70
C ALA A 39 17.98 6.75 1.49
N GLN A 40 16.79 6.42 2.00
CA GLN A 40 16.21 5.09 1.92
C GLN A 40 15.20 5.01 0.78
N GLN A 41 15.18 3.86 0.12
CA GLN A 41 14.23 3.51 -0.92
C GLN A 41 13.83 2.07 -0.73
N LEU A 42 12.53 1.78 -0.89
CA LEU A 42 12.05 0.41 -1.02
C LEU A 42 11.48 0.20 -2.41
N THR A 43 11.73 -0.98 -2.95
CA THR A 43 11.04 -1.44 -4.16
C THR A 43 9.59 -1.81 -3.85
N TYR A 44 8.78 -2.07 -4.88
CA TYR A 44 7.44 -2.58 -4.67
C TYR A 44 7.45 -3.90 -3.90
N GLN A 45 8.33 -4.84 -4.26
CA GLN A 45 8.45 -6.11 -3.55
C GLN A 45 8.80 -5.91 -2.07
N GLN A 46 9.80 -5.08 -1.77
CA GLN A 46 10.25 -4.87 -0.40
C GLN A 46 9.17 -4.19 0.48
N LEU A 47 8.45 -3.23 -0.08
CA LEU A 47 7.37 -2.56 0.65
C LEU A 47 6.18 -3.50 0.88
N ASP A 48 5.85 -4.35 -0.09
CA ASP A 48 4.80 -5.37 0.04
C ASP A 48 5.14 -6.37 1.15
N GLU A 49 6.36 -6.92 1.14
CA GLU A 49 6.84 -7.87 2.16
C GLU A 49 6.81 -7.28 3.58
N VAL A 50 7.27 -6.04 3.76
CA VAL A 50 7.25 -5.38 5.09
C VAL A 50 5.82 -5.07 5.54
N SER A 51 4.93 -4.68 4.62
CA SER A 51 3.53 -4.40 4.92
C SER A 51 2.79 -5.68 5.32
N ASP A 52 2.97 -6.77 4.58
CA ASP A 52 2.38 -8.07 4.88
C ASP A 52 2.84 -8.63 6.24
N LEU A 53 4.13 -8.49 6.55
CA LEU A 53 4.66 -8.88 7.87
C LEU A 53 4.05 -8.05 9.00
N MET A 54 3.90 -6.74 8.79
CA MET A 54 3.27 -5.85 9.75
C MET A 54 1.79 -6.18 9.94
N ALA A 55 1.05 -6.43 8.86
CA ALA A 55 -0.34 -6.86 8.87
C ALA A 55 -0.53 -8.13 9.71
N ALA A 56 0.34 -9.12 9.49
CA ALA A 56 0.32 -10.37 10.24
C ALA A 56 0.54 -10.15 11.74
N GLU A 57 1.42 -9.22 12.13
CA GLU A 57 1.65 -8.88 13.54
C GLU A 57 0.47 -8.09 14.14
N ILE A 58 -0.08 -7.14 13.39
CA ILE A 58 -1.28 -6.40 13.77
C ILE A 58 -2.45 -7.36 14.04
N VAL A 59 -2.73 -8.29 13.12
CA VAL A 59 -3.82 -9.27 13.28
C VAL A 59 -3.59 -10.16 14.50
N ARG A 60 -2.34 -10.53 14.80
CA ARG A 60 -1.99 -11.29 16.02
C ARG A 60 -2.28 -10.51 17.30
N GLN A 61 -2.10 -9.20 17.32
CA GLN A 61 -2.25 -8.38 18.54
C GLN A 61 -3.66 -7.80 18.70
N ALA A 62 -4.30 -7.39 17.61
CA ALA A 62 -5.46 -6.51 17.62
C ALA A 62 -6.81 -7.26 17.62
N PHE A 63 -6.89 -8.42 18.30
CA PHE A 63 -7.91 -9.49 18.33
C PHE A 63 -9.41 -9.17 18.08
N SER A 64 -9.85 -7.92 17.96
CA SER A 64 -11.19 -7.52 17.58
C SER A 64 -11.34 -6.06 17.08
N SER A 65 -10.25 -5.34 16.76
CA SER A 65 -10.36 -3.93 16.34
C SER A 65 -10.49 -3.79 14.82
N GLU A 66 -11.56 -3.15 14.37
CA GLU A 66 -11.74 -2.78 12.96
C GLU A 66 -10.94 -1.51 12.60
N ILE A 67 -10.46 -0.76 13.60
CA ILE A 67 -9.75 0.51 13.43
C ILE A 67 -8.43 0.46 14.19
N ILE A 68 -7.35 0.80 13.51
CA ILE A 68 -6.01 0.86 14.08
C ILE A 68 -5.46 2.27 13.91
N ALA A 69 -5.04 2.88 15.01
CA ALA A 69 -4.41 4.19 14.98
C ALA A 69 -2.92 4.06 14.60
N ILE A 70 -2.50 4.84 13.61
CA ILE A 70 -1.09 4.95 13.22
C ILE A 70 -0.54 6.25 13.79
N SER A 71 0.45 6.16 14.67
CA SER A 71 1.10 7.33 15.29
C SER A 71 2.61 7.28 15.03
N THR A 72 3.04 7.97 13.99
CA THR A 72 4.44 8.08 13.60
C THR A 72 4.72 9.43 12.94
N THR A 73 6.00 9.76 12.79
CA THR A 73 6.43 10.86 11.90
C THR A 73 6.47 10.38 10.45
N ARG A 74 6.69 11.29 9.50
CA ARG A 74 6.84 10.91 8.09
C ARG A 74 8.01 9.95 7.95
N SER A 75 7.75 8.70 7.55
CA SER A 75 8.75 7.66 7.37
C SER A 75 8.26 6.58 6.40
N ILE A 76 9.11 5.62 6.05
CA ILE A 76 8.71 4.47 5.21
C ILE A 76 7.76 3.55 5.99
N GLU A 77 7.99 3.38 7.28
CA GLU A 77 7.15 2.58 8.19
C GLU A 77 5.73 3.12 8.28
N MET A 78 5.54 4.45 8.14
CA MET A 78 4.20 5.04 8.04
C MET A 78 3.43 4.48 6.84
N ILE A 79 4.09 4.38 5.68
CA ILE A 79 3.44 3.88 4.46
C ILE A 79 3.19 2.38 4.57
N ALA A 80 4.16 1.62 5.10
CA ALA A 80 3.98 0.20 5.36
C ALA A 80 2.79 -0.07 6.29
N GLY A 81 2.63 0.72 7.36
CA GLY A 81 1.51 0.59 8.29
C GLY A 81 0.15 0.99 7.71
N ILE A 82 0.11 1.84 6.67
CA ILE A 82 -1.13 2.16 5.94
C ILE A 82 -1.54 1.01 5.00
N LEU A 83 -0.56 0.27 4.48
CA LEU A 83 -0.79 -0.85 3.57
C LEU A 83 -1.09 -2.17 4.30
N ALA A 84 -0.58 -2.32 5.52
CA ALA A 84 -0.80 -3.45 6.42
C ALA A 84 -2.27 -3.61 6.83
#